data_AF-A0A8T0CGE2-F1
#
_entry.id   AF-A0A8T0CGE2-F1
#
_cell.length_a   1.000
_cell.length_b   1.000
_cell.length_c   1.000
_cell.angle_alpha   90.00
_cell.angle_beta   90.00
_cell.angle_gamma   90.00
#
_symmetry.space_group_name_H-M   'P 1'
#
loop_
_entity.id
_entity.type
_entity.pdbx_description
1 polymer ?
#
loop_
_entity_poly.entity_id
_entity_poly.type
_entity_poly.pdbx_seq_one_letter_code
_entity_poly.pdbx_strand_id
1 'polypeptide(L)'
;MISENTVDRAKISKNSFDRILKISITEDDLMDSSGNRNSCSICLQDFECKDVAGRLPNCRHLFHLRCIDKWISKQRSCPLCRSPVV
;
A
#
# COMPACT_ATOMS: atom_id res chain seq x y z
N MET A 1 27.29 11.59 -27.99
CA MET A 1 25.93 12.00 -27.65
C MET A 1 25.48 11.11 -26.50
N ILE A 2 25.77 11.51 -25.26
CA ILE A 2 25.33 10.80 -24.05
C ILE A 2 24.28 11.67 -23.37
N SER A 3 23.02 11.32 -23.53
CA SER A 3 21.90 12.06 -22.95
C SER A 3 21.46 11.42 -21.64
N GLU A 4 21.73 12.15 -20.57
CA GLU A 4 20.90 12.34 -19.37
C GLU A 4 20.55 11.12 -18.50
N ASN A 5 21.47 10.87 -17.56
CA ASN A 5 21.16 10.34 -16.24
C ASN A 5 20.27 11.32 -15.46
N THR A 6 19.21 10.81 -14.82
CA THR A 6 18.89 10.93 -13.37
C THR A 6 17.38 10.76 -13.16
N VAL A 7 16.87 9.54 -13.33
CA VAL A 7 15.52 9.22 -12.81
C VAL A 7 15.66 8.93 -11.31
N ASP A 8 15.54 10.03 -10.58
CA ASP A 8 15.05 10.21 -9.21
C ASP A 8 15.21 9.04 -8.24
N ARG A 9 16.17 9.24 -7.33
CA ARG A 9 16.26 8.55 -6.03
C ARG A 9 14.88 8.63 -5.35
N ALA A 10 14.18 7.49 -5.29
CA ALA A 10 13.06 7.32 -4.37
C ALA A 10 13.58 7.52 -2.94
N LYS A 11 13.44 8.75 -2.43
CA LYS A 11 13.67 9.09 -1.03
C LYS A 11 12.64 8.33 -0.20
N ILE A 12 13.04 7.17 0.30
CA ILE A 12 12.34 6.48 1.39
C ILE A 12 12.49 7.38 2.61
N SER A 13 11.47 8.20 2.83
CA SER A 13 11.34 9.01 4.04
C SER A 13 11.28 8.05 5.22
N LYS A 14 12.38 8.01 5.99
CA LYS A 14 12.43 7.32 7.28
C LYS A 14 11.45 8.04 8.21
N ASN A 15 10.21 7.59 8.25
CA ASN A 15 9.28 7.96 9.31
C ASN A 15 8.89 6.69 10.06
N SER A 16 8.86 6.82 11.39
CA SER A 16 8.91 5.78 12.43
C SER A 16 7.66 4.89 12.52
N PHE A 17 7.11 4.49 11.38
CA PHE A 17 5.89 3.69 11.20
C PHE A 17 6.20 2.26 10.70
N ASP A 18 7.42 1.78 10.95
CA ASP A 18 8.14 0.60 10.37
C ASP A 18 7.44 -0.78 10.41
N ARG A 19 6.13 -0.87 10.68
CA ARG A 19 5.40 -2.15 10.73
C ARG A 19 4.46 -2.39 9.57
N ILE A 20 4.20 -1.39 8.72
CA ILE A 20 3.42 -1.62 7.49
C ILE A 20 4.31 -2.34 6.49
N LEU A 21 3.93 -3.56 6.13
CA LEU A 21 4.62 -4.33 5.10
C LEU A 21 4.32 -3.72 3.74
N LYS A 22 5.32 -3.08 3.14
CA LYS A 22 5.25 -2.56 1.79
C LYS A 22 5.31 -3.71 0.80
N ILE A 23 4.31 -3.81 -0.06
CA ILE A 23 4.26 -4.78 -1.16
C ILE A 23 4.07 -4.07 -2.50
N SER A 24 4.59 -4.67 -3.56
CA SER A 24 4.32 -4.25 -4.93
C SER A 24 3.26 -5.19 -5.51
N ILE A 25 2.17 -4.64 -6.01
CA ILE A 25 1.08 -5.39 -6.65
C ILE A 25 1.60 -6.01 -7.95
N THR A 26 1.46 -7.33 -8.10
CA THR A 26 1.72 -8.03 -9.36
C THR A 26 0.42 -8.31 -10.12
N GLU A 27 0.52 -8.87 -11.32
CA GLU A 27 -0.67 -9.27 -12.10
C GLU A 27 -1.51 -10.31 -11.36
N ASP A 28 -0.89 -11.21 -10.59
CA ASP A 28 -1.57 -12.21 -9.77
C ASP A 28 -2.37 -11.60 -8.59
N ASP A 29 -2.01 -10.40 -8.14
CA ASP A 29 -2.67 -9.71 -7.03
C ASP A 29 -3.89 -8.88 -7.47
N LEU A 30 -4.16 -8.77 -8.78
CA LEU A 30 -5.22 -7.90 -9.30
C LEU A 30 -6.62 -8.48 -9.11
N MET A 31 -6.73 -9.80 -8.91
CA MET A 31 -8.01 -10.49 -8.78
C MET A 31 -8.04 -11.39 -7.53
N ASP A 32 -9.22 -11.49 -6.92
CA ASP A 32 -9.48 -12.45 -5.83
C ASP A 32 -9.80 -13.86 -6.38
N SER A 33 -9.95 -14.83 -5.48
CA SER A 33 -10.31 -16.22 -5.85
C SER A 33 -11.70 -16.36 -6.50
N SER A 34 -12.51 -15.31 -6.46
CA SER A 34 -13.83 -15.25 -7.09
C SER A 34 -13.79 -14.57 -8.47
N GLY A 35 -12.62 -14.09 -8.90
CA GLY A 35 -12.43 -13.37 -10.15
C GLY A 35 -12.80 -11.88 -10.10
N ASN A 36 -13.01 -11.31 -8.91
CA ASN A 36 -13.27 -9.89 -8.75
C ASN A 36 -11.96 -9.12 -8.60
N ARG A 37 -11.95 -7.85 -9.04
CA ARG A 37 -10.77 -7.00 -8.88
C ARG A 37 -10.51 -6.67 -7.41
N ASN A 38 -9.28 -6.82 -6.98
CA ASN A 38 -8.84 -6.35 -5.68
C ASN A 38 -8.87 -4.82 -5.67
N SER A 39 -9.42 -4.23 -4.61
CA SER A 39 -9.58 -2.78 -4.49
C SER A 39 -9.21 -2.27 -3.10
N CYS A 40 -8.77 -1.01 -3.04
CA CYS A 40 -8.44 -0.35 -1.79
C CYS A 40 -9.70 0.25 -1.15
N SER A 41 -10.08 -0.23 0.03
CA SER A 41 -11.29 0.23 0.73
C SER A 41 -11.22 1.67 1.28
N ILE A 42 -10.07 2.35 1.17
CA ILE A 42 -9.93 3.76 1.59
C ILE A 42 -10.30 4.70 0.44
N CYS A 43 -9.81 4.45 -0.78
CA CYS A 43 -10.06 5.30 -1.94
C CYS A 43 -11.12 4.72 -2.89
N LEU A 44 -11.57 3.48 -2.67
CA LEU A 44 -12.55 2.76 -3.49
C LEU A 44 -12.10 2.62 -4.96
N GLN A 45 -10.79 2.46 -5.18
CA GLN A 45 -10.20 2.22 -6.50
C GLN A 45 -9.57 0.83 -6.53
N ASP A 46 -9.63 0.20 -7.70
CA ASP A 46 -8.94 -1.06 -7.96
C ASP A 46 -7.42 -0.88 -7.82
N PHE A 47 -6.73 -1.97 -7.48
CA PHE A 47 -5.28 -2.01 -7.56
C PHE A 47 -4.84 -2.20 -9.02
N GLU A 48 -3.71 -1.60 -9.37
CA GLU A 48 -3.08 -1.77 -10.68
C GLU A 48 -1.72 -2.45 -10.55
N CYS A 49 -1.26 -3.10 -11.62
CA CYS A 49 0.07 -3.73 -11.62
C CYS A 49 1.14 -2.65 -11.35
N LYS A 50 2.10 -2.98 -10.48
CA LYS A 50 3.15 -2.08 -9.97
C LYS A 50 2.66 -1.02 -8.98
N ASP A 51 1.38 -1.03 -8.58
CA ASP A 51 0.96 -0.22 -7.44
C ASP A 51 1.74 -0.63 -6.19
N VAL A 52 1.94 0.35 -5.32
CA VAL A 52 2.54 0.12 -4.02
C VAL A 52 1.44 0.06 -2.98
N ALA A 53 1.29 -1.10 -2.36
CA ALA A 53 0.32 -1.33 -1.30
C ALA A 53 1.00 -1.54 0.06
N GLY A 54 0.29 -1.15 1.12
CA GLY A 54 0.66 -1.41 2.50
C GLY A 54 -0.23 -2.50 3.07
N ARG A 55 0.39 -3.57 3.56
CA ARG A 55 -0.28 -4.65 4.28
C ARG A 55 -0.03 -4.50 5.77
N LEU A 56 -1.10 -4.47 6.56
CA LEU A 56 -0.99 -4.40 8.02
C LEU A 56 -0.54 -5.75 8.60
N PRO A 57 0.37 -5.78 9.60
CA PRO A 57 0.96 -7.03 10.10
C PRO A 57 -0.06 -7.88 10.86
N ASN A 58 -0.94 -7.26 11.65
CA ASN A 58 -1.84 -7.95 12.57
C ASN A 58 -3.06 -8.56 11.86
N CYS A 59 -3.65 -7.84 10.90
CA CYS A 59 -4.88 -8.25 10.22
C CYS A 59 -4.69 -8.59 8.73
N ARG A 60 -3.50 -8.34 8.17
CA ARG A 60 -3.15 -8.59 6.76
C ARG A 60 -4.03 -7.91 5.70
N HIS A 61 -4.90 -6.97 6.12
CA HIS A 61 -5.66 -6.13 5.19
C HIS A 61 -4.74 -5.25 4.34
N LEU A 62 -5.11 -5.11 3.07
CA LEU A 62 -4.33 -4.46 2.04
C LEU A 62 -4.96 -3.13 1.62
N PHE A 63 -4.12 -2.10 1.46
CA PHE A 63 -4.53 -0.78 1.02
C PHE A 63 -3.42 -0.16 0.18
N HIS A 64 -3.71 0.83 -0.68
CA HIS A 64 -2.62 1.61 -1.29
C HIS A 64 -1.75 2.24 -0.19
N LEU A 65 -0.43 2.19 -0.34
CA LEU A 65 0.51 2.69 0.67
C LEU A 65 0.21 4.16 1.01
N ARG A 66 -0.01 4.98 -0.03
CA ARG A 66 -0.40 6.39 0.12
C ARG A 66 -1.68 6.61 0.93
N CYS A 67 -2.62 5.66 0.83
CA CYS A 67 -3.93 5.75 1.49
C CYS A 67 -3.80 5.35 2.96
N ILE A 68 -3.13 4.23 3.23
CA ILE A 68 -2.94 3.77 4.61
C ILE A 68 -2.01 4.69 5.39
N ASP A 69 -0.95 5.23 4.79
CA ASP A 69 -0.05 6.20 5.42
C ASP A 69 -0.80 7.44 5.92
N LYS A 70 -1.68 8.00 5.08
CA LYS A 70 -2.53 9.14 5.46
C LYS A 70 -3.50 8.79 6.59
N TRP A 71 -4.04 7.58 6.57
CA TRP A 71 -4.96 7.11 7.60
C TRP A 71 -4.25 6.94 8.94
N ILE A 72 -3.12 6.23 8.98
CA ILE A 72 -2.40 5.92 10.24
C ILE A 72 -1.74 7.14 10.87
N SER A 73 -1.48 8.18 10.08
CA SER A 73 -1.06 9.49 10.59
C SER A 73 -2.14 10.16 11.45
N LYS A 74 -3.41 9.81 11.28
CA LYS A 74 -4.55 10.31 12.08
C LYS A 74 -5.03 9.28 13.09
N GLN A 75 -5.11 8.02 12.68
CA GLN A 75 -5.70 6.93 13.46
C GLN A 75 -4.90 5.64 13.27
N ARG A 76 -4.23 5.17 14.33
CA ARG A 76 -3.36 3.97 14.32
C ARG A 76 -4.13 2.63 14.37
N SER A 77 -5.21 2.51 13.60
CA SER A 77 -6.02 1.29 13.49
C SER A 77 -6.39 0.97 12.05
N CYS A 78 -6.63 -0.31 11.75
CA CYS A 78 -7.10 -0.76 10.45
C CYS A 78 -8.45 -0.12 10.09
N PRO A 79 -8.62 0.45 8.88
CA PRO A 79 -9.90 0.98 8.42
C PRO A 79 -11.02 -0.08 8.33
N LEU A 80 -10.66 -1.34 8.05
CA LEU A 80 -11.61 -2.43 7.83
C LEU A 80 -12.07 -3.09 9.13
N CYS A 81 -11.13 -3.52 9.97
CA CYS A 81 -11.44 -4.31 11.16
C CYS A 81 -11.14 -3.61 12.48
N ARG A 82 -10.67 -2.36 12.44
CA ARG A 82 -10.28 -1.56 13.62
C ARG A 82 -9.17 -2.16 14.49
N SER A 83 -8.53 -3.25 14.05
CA SER A 83 -7.36 -3.80 14.74
C SER A 83 -6.22 -2.77 14.79
N PRO A 84 -5.51 -2.67 15.91
CA PRO A 84 -4.41 -1.72 16.05
C PRO A 84 -3.26 -2.04 15.07
N VAL A 85 -2.59 -1.01 14.58
CA VAL A 85 -1.40 -1.12 13.69
C VAL A 85 -0.10 -1.36 14.50
N VAL A 86 -0.25 -1.64 15.80
CA VAL A 86 0.83 -1.73 16.80
C VAL A 86 1.81 -2.84 16.55
#